data_AF-S9PZK5-F1
#
_entry.id   AF-S9PZK5-F1
#
_cell.length_a   1.000
_cell.length_b   1.000
_cell.length_c   1.000
_cell.angle_alpha   90.00
_cell.angle_beta   90.00
_cell.angle_gamma   90.00
#
_symmetry.space_group_name_H-M   'P 1'
#
loop_
_entity.id
_entity.type
_entity.pdbx_description
1 polymer ?
#
loop_
_entity_poly.entity_id
_entity_poly.type
_entity_poly.pdbx_seq_one_letter_code
_entity_poly.pdbx_strand_id
1 'polypeptide(L)'
;MKFSLSSVFLTLLGASYTLATPITKQAMSPEQNFGILTLHSGNINVHQREFYVGQSGHVFLSQYDNADGAAKFHMKNNQLYHNNDLASIEQGGALVFKSSGPAVTGFDANAPTNIGYQLQLNGSTPVACPVPSDQQIFQVYYGQVQNGTSCVGIDTIAIAY
;
A
#
# COMPACT_ATOMS: atom_id res chain seq x y z
N MET A 1 -8.83 -9.81 78.72
CA MET A 1 -9.51 -9.87 77.41
C MET A 1 -9.25 -8.53 76.71
N LYS A 2 -8.76 -8.38 75.48
CA LYS A 2 -8.43 -9.23 74.34
C LYS A 2 -7.34 -8.48 73.54
N PHE A 3 -6.42 -9.22 72.91
CA PHE A 3 -5.46 -8.74 71.92
C PHE A 3 -6.14 -8.20 70.66
N SER A 4 -5.51 -7.25 69.97
CA SER A 4 -5.39 -7.30 68.50
C SER A 4 -4.32 -6.33 68.00
N LEU A 5 -3.25 -6.88 67.42
CA LEU A 5 -2.31 -6.18 66.55
C LEU A 5 -2.93 -6.12 65.15
N SER A 6 -3.04 -4.93 64.55
CA SER A 6 -3.44 -4.80 63.15
C SER A 6 -2.29 -4.23 62.34
N SER A 7 -1.54 -5.14 61.73
CA SER A 7 -0.51 -4.88 60.73
C SER A 7 -1.19 -4.47 59.42
N VAL A 8 -0.86 -3.29 58.88
CA VAL A 8 -1.30 -2.86 57.55
C VAL A 8 -0.40 -3.52 56.51
N PHE A 9 -0.92 -4.51 55.78
CA PHE A 9 -0.27 -5.08 54.61
C PHE A 9 -0.50 -4.15 53.41
N LEU A 10 0.56 -3.48 52.95
CA LEU A 10 0.58 -2.75 51.68
C LEU A 10 0.89 -3.75 50.55
N THR A 11 -0.13 -4.27 49.87
CA THR A 11 0.06 -5.03 48.64
C THR A 11 0.23 -4.06 47.48
N LEU A 12 1.47 -3.82 47.04
CA LEU A 12 1.73 -3.21 45.73
C LEU A 12 1.29 -4.20 44.65
N LEU A 13 0.09 -4.00 44.11
CA LEU A 13 -0.28 -4.57 42.82
C LEU A 13 0.58 -3.87 41.76
N GLY A 14 1.71 -4.48 41.43
CA GLY A 14 2.45 -4.13 40.22
C GLY A 14 1.58 -4.45 39.03
N ALA A 15 0.94 -3.41 38.47
CA ALA A 15 0.34 -3.50 37.15
C ALA A 15 1.46 -3.83 36.17
N SER A 16 1.61 -5.11 35.83
CA SER A 16 2.41 -5.53 34.69
C SER A 16 1.71 -4.98 33.45
N TYR A 17 2.07 -3.75 33.07
CA TYR A 17 1.80 -3.21 31.76
C TYR A 17 2.50 -4.14 30.77
N THR A 18 1.76 -5.10 30.22
CA THR A 18 2.19 -5.84 29.05
C THR A 18 2.28 -4.81 27.93
N LEU A 19 3.46 -4.19 27.78
CA LEU A 19 3.80 -3.45 26.58
C LEU A 19 3.73 -4.47 25.46
N ALA A 20 2.67 -4.38 24.63
CA ALA A 20 2.62 -5.12 23.39
C ALA A 20 3.88 -4.74 22.62
N THR A 21 4.84 -5.67 22.55
CA THR A 21 6.05 -5.46 21.77
C THR A 21 5.59 -5.23 20.34
N PRO A 22 6.05 -4.16 19.67
CA PRO A 22 5.67 -3.92 18.29
C PRO A 22 6.04 -5.16 17.47
N ILE A 23 5.05 -5.77 16.83
CA ILE A 23 5.31 -6.84 15.87
C ILE A 23 6.10 -6.21 14.74
N THR A 24 7.40 -6.47 14.68
CA THR A 24 8.21 -6.08 13.52
C THR A 24 7.73 -6.89 12.33
N LYS A 25 6.98 -6.23 11.45
CA LYS A 25 6.51 -6.84 10.21
C LYS A 25 7.73 -7.24 9.38
N GLN A 26 7.86 -8.53 9.08
CA GLN A 26 8.96 -9.05 8.28
C GLN A 26 8.90 -8.45 6.87
N ALA A 27 10.05 -8.10 6.29
CA ALA A 27 10.12 -7.60 4.92
C ALA A 27 9.43 -8.58 3.96
N MET A 28 8.81 -8.05 2.90
CA MET A 28 8.18 -8.88 1.87
C MET A 28 9.24 -9.77 1.21
N SER A 29 8.91 -11.04 0.94
CA SER A 29 9.83 -11.88 0.18
C SER A 29 9.96 -11.34 -1.25
N PRO A 30 11.16 -11.36 -1.87
CA PRO A 30 11.39 -10.78 -3.18
C PRO A 30 10.38 -11.23 -4.26
N GLU A 31 9.90 -12.47 -4.21
CA GLU A 31 8.97 -13.05 -5.20
C GLU A 31 7.52 -13.15 -4.69
N GLN A 32 7.23 -12.60 -3.51
CA GLN A 32 5.89 -12.64 -2.96
C GLN A 32 4.96 -11.73 -3.75
N ASN A 33 3.79 -12.27 -4.10
CA ASN A 33 2.75 -11.47 -4.72
C ASN A 33 2.09 -10.56 -3.68
N PHE A 34 1.76 -9.35 -4.11
CA PHE A 34 1.06 -8.35 -3.32
C PHE A 34 -0.03 -7.66 -4.13
N GLY A 35 -1.01 -7.11 -3.43
CA GLY A 35 -1.98 -6.17 -3.98
C GLY A 35 -1.58 -4.74 -3.63
N ILE A 36 -2.04 -3.78 -4.44
CA ILE A 36 -1.98 -2.35 -4.11
C ILE A 36 -3.36 -1.95 -3.60
N LEU A 37 -3.40 -1.12 -2.56
CA LEU A 37 -4.62 -0.56 -1.98
C LEU A 37 -4.47 0.92 -1.67
N THR A 38 -5.60 1.62 -1.61
CA THR A 38 -5.65 2.99 -1.13
C THR A 38 -5.62 3.12 0.38
N LEU A 39 -4.97 4.18 0.83
CA LEU A 39 -4.95 4.63 2.21
C LEU A 39 -5.97 5.74 2.43
N HIS A 40 -6.63 5.70 3.58
CA HIS A 40 -7.36 6.79 4.23
C HIS A 40 -7.65 8.02 3.34
N SER A 41 -8.83 8.05 2.70
CA SER A 41 -9.19 9.06 1.70
C SER A 41 -10.30 10.02 2.12
N GLY A 42 -10.87 9.87 3.33
CA GLY A 42 -12.10 10.57 3.75
C GLY A 42 -13.35 10.21 2.92
N ASN A 43 -13.19 9.48 1.82
CA ASN A 43 -14.22 9.04 0.90
C ASN A 43 -14.36 7.52 0.98
N ILE A 44 -15.51 7.04 1.47
CA ILE A 44 -15.76 5.61 1.71
C ILE A 44 -15.66 4.75 0.44
N ASN A 45 -15.87 5.34 -0.73
CA ASN A 45 -15.76 4.63 -2.01
C ASN A 45 -14.31 4.42 -2.43
N VAL A 46 -13.38 5.18 -1.84
CA VAL A 46 -11.95 5.14 -2.13
C VAL A 46 -11.18 4.50 -0.98
N HIS A 47 -11.73 4.39 0.23
CA HIS A 47 -11.00 3.89 1.39
C HIS A 47 -10.75 2.38 1.33
N GLN A 48 -9.48 1.95 1.45
CA GLN A 48 -9.07 0.54 1.51
C GLN A 48 -9.63 -0.28 0.34
N ARG A 49 -9.52 0.26 -0.87
CA ARG A 49 -9.93 -0.43 -2.10
C ARG A 49 -8.70 -0.91 -2.85
N GLU A 50 -8.81 -2.09 -3.44
CA GLU A 50 -7.76 -2.71 -4.26
C GLU A 50 -7.68 -2.04 -5.64
N PHE A 51 -6.49 -2.04 -6.21
CA PHE A 51 -6.26 -1.60 -7.58
C PHE A 51 -6.32 -2.75 -8.59
N TYR A 52 -6.59 -2.37 -9.83
CA TYR A 52 -6.81 -3.22 -10.99
C TYR A 52 -5.91 -2.76 -12.13
N VAL A 53 -5.51 -3.65 -13.03
CA VAL A 53 -4.81 -3.29 -14.26
C VAL A 53 -5.79 -3.41 -15.42
N GLY A 54 -6.09 -2.28 -16.07
CA GLY A 54 -6.99 -2.22 -17.22
C GLY A 54 -6.37 -2.81 -18.49
N GLN A 55 -7.15 -2.94 -19.57
CA GLN A 55 -6.66 -3.41 -20.86
C GLN A 55 -5.58 -2.50 -21.47
N SER A 56 -5.65 -1.20 -21.22
CA SER A 56 -4.60 -0.21 -21.54
C SER A 56 -3.30 -0.41 -20.75
N GLY A 57 -3.32 -1.25 -19.71
CA GLY A 57 -2.19 -1.52 -18.83
C GLY A 57 -2.08 -0.55 -17.65
N HIS A 58 -2.94 0.46 -17.57
CA HIS A 58 -2.96 1.43 -16.48
C HIS A 58 -3.54 0.83 -15.19
N VAL A 59 -3.10 1.37 -14.05
CA VAL A 59 -3.51 0.90 -12.72
C VAL A 59 -4.62 1.79 -12.16
N PHE A 60 -5.83 1.23 -11.97
CA PHE A 60 -7.04 1.95 -11.55
C PHE A 60 -7.63 1.44 -10.23
N LEU A 61 -8.29 2.32 -9.48
CA LEU A 61 -9.03 1.99 -8.25
C LEU A 61 -10.46 1.49 -8.53
N SER A 62 -10.63 0.65 -9.53
CA SER A 62 -11.91 0.01 -9.88
C SER A 62 -11.68 -0.96 -11.03
N GLN A 63 -12.67 -1.82 -11.31
CA GLN A 63 -12.74 -2.62 -12.54
C GLN A 63 -13.06 -1.76 -13.77
N TYR A 64 -12.30 -0.67 -13.95
CA TYR A 64 -12.36 0.20 -15.11
C TYR A 64 -11.53 -0.37 -16.25
N ASP A 65 -11.79 0.08 -17.48
CA ASP A 65 -11.03 -0.33 -18.67
C ASP A 65 -10.97 -1.87 -18.83
N ASN A 66 -12.12 -2.53 -18.61
CA ASN A 66 -12.33 -3.97 -18.76
C ASN A 66 -11.34 -4.84 -17.95
N ALA A 67 -10.99 -4.42 -16.73
CA ALA A 67 -10.14 -5.23 -15.85
C ALA A 67 -10.88 -6.46 -15.28
N ASP A 68 -10.21 -7.62 -15.30
CA ASP A 68 -10.80 -8.92 -14.95
C ASP A 68 -10.83 -9.21 -13.43
N GLY A 69 -10.12 -8.44 -12.61
CA GLY A 69 -10.04 -8.65 -11.17
C GLY A 69 -8.92 -7.85 -10.50
N ALA A 70 -8.87 -7.91 -9.17
CA ALA A 70 -7.84 -7.21 -8.39
C ALA A 70 -6.45 -7.63 -8.84
N ALA A 71 -5.60 -6.63 -9.09
CA ALA A 71 -4.29 -6.87 -9.67
C ALA A 71 -3.33 -7.46 -8.63
N LYS A 72 -2.56 -8.45 -9.08
CA LYS A 72 -1.45 -9.03 -8.33
C LYS A 72 -0.15 -8.55 -8.93
N PHE A 73 0.76 -8.14 -8.07
CA PHE A 73 2.06 -7.62 -8.44
C PHE A 73 3.15 -8.41 -7.73
N HIS A 74 4.31 -8.49 -8.36
CA HIS A 74 5.52 -9.01 -7.70
C HIS A 74 6.74 -8.22 -8.12
N MET A 75 7.80 -8.39 -7.35
CA MET A 75 9.08 -7.76 -7.59
C MET A 75 10.08 -8.79 -8.13
N LYS A 76 10.98 -8.37 -9.01
CA LYS A 76 12.17 -9.14 -9.37
C LYS A 76 13.23 -8.19 -9.89
N ASN A 77 14.46 -8.27 -9.36
CA ASN A 77 15.58 -7.39 -9.77
C ASN A 77 15.22 -5.89 -9.77
N ASN A 78 14.52 -5.40 -8.74
CA ASN A 78 14.01 -4.02 -8.65
C ASN A 78 13.08 -3.58 -9.79
N GLN A 79 12.49 -4.53 -10.50
CA GLN A 79 11.43 -4.31 -11.47
C GLN A 79 10.10 -4.77 -10.89
N LEU A 80 9.05 -4.03 -11.19
CA LEU A 80 7.68 -4.33 -10.80
C LEU A 80 6.98 -5.05 -11.95
N TYR A 81 6.32 -6.15 -11.63
CA TYR A 81 5.62 -6.98 -12.60
C TYR A 81 4.13 -7.10 -12.28
N HIS A 82 3.33 -7.18 -13.33
CA HIS A 82 1.96 -7.67 -13.28
C HIS A 82 1.84 -8.75 -14.35
N ASN A 83 1.52 -9.98 -13.95
CA ASN A 83 1.69 -11.15 -14.82
C ASN A 83 3.14 -11.22 -15.38
N ASN A 84 3.32 -11.25 -16.70
CA ASN A 84 4.63 -11.23 -17.35
C ASN A 84 5.03 -9.84 -17.86
N ASP A 85 4.18 -8.85 -17.61
CA ASP A 85 4.34 -7.50 -18.11
C ASP A 85 5.15 -6.66 -17.10
N LEU A 86 6.03 -5.81 -17.63
CA LEU A 86 6.93 -4.97 -16.86
C LEU A 86 6.35 -3.57 -16.69
N ALA A 87 6.46 -3.03 -15.48
CA ALA A 87 6.10 -1.65 -15.22
C ALA A 87 6.96 -0.66 -16.00
N SER A 88 6.31 0.38 -16.53
CA SER A 88 6.94 1.61 -16.99
C SER A 88 6.18 2.82 -16.47
N ILE A 89 6.75 4.01 -16.68
CA ILE A 89 6.13 5.30 -16.34
C ILE A 89 5.91 6.09 -17.63
N GLU A 90 4.65 6.46 -17.92
CA GLU A 90 4.33 7.27 -19.09
C GLU A 90 4.71 8.75 -18.91
N GLN A 91 4.66 9.50 -20.03
CA GLN A 91 4.77 10.95 -20.01
C GLN A 91 3.59 11.54 -19.21
N GLY A 92 3.85 11.94 -17.97
CA GLY A 92 2.81 12.37 -17.02
C GLY A 92 2.81 11.59 -15.70
N GLY A 93 3.67 10.56 -15.57
CA GLY A 93 3.90 9.86 -14.32
C GLY A 93 3.03 8.61 -14.12
N ALA A 94 2.12 8.30 -15.06
CA ALA A 94 1.23 7.15 -14.93
C ALA A 94 2.01 5.84 -14.86
N LEU A 95 1.67 5.00 -13.88
CA LEU A 95 2.16 3.62 -13.81
C LEU A 95 1.37 2.75 -14.79
N VAL A 96 2.07 2.02 -15.65
CA VAL A 96 1.47 1.18 -16.68
C VAL A 96 2.30 -0.10 -16.89
N PHE A 97 1.65 -1.20 -17.26
CA PHE A 97 2.33 -2.50 -17.51
C PHE A 97 2.41 -2.89 -18.99
N LYS A 98 1.67 -2.23 -19.88
CA LYS A 98 1.65 -2.52 -21.33
C LYS A 98 2.17 -1.36 -22.19
N SER A 99 3.07 -0.55 -21.66
CA SER A 99 3.58 0.59 -22.41
C SER A 99 4.42 0.16 -23.60
N SER A 100 4.40 0.99 -24.64
CA SER A 100 5.44 0.98 -25.68
C SER A 100 6.78 1.56 -25.21
N GLY A 101 6.82 2.17 -24.02
CA GLY A 101 8.02 2.73 -23.40
C GLY A 101 8.92 1.70 -22.71
N PRO A 102 10.16 2.08 -22.35
CA PRO A 102 11.08 1.19 -21.67
C PRO A 102 10.60 0.85 -20.26
N ALA A 103 10.76 -0.41 -19.87
CA ALA A 103 10.57 -0.83 -18.49
C ALA A 103 11.50 -0.06 -17.56
N VAL A 104 11.01 0.25 -16.36
CA VAL A 104 11.77 1.01 -15.35
C VAL A 104 12.24 0.10 -14.21
N THR A 105 13.38 0.45 -13.64
CA THR A 105 14.00 -0.24 -12.50
C THR A 105 14.10 0.70 -11.31
N GLY A 106 14.34 0.14 -10.12
CA GLY A 106 14.43 0.88 -8.86
C GLY A 106 13.15 0.87 -8.05
N PHE A 107 12.22 -0.03 -8.37
CA PHE A 107 11.08 -0.29 -7.50
C PHE A 107 11.54 -0.96 -6.20
N ASP A 108 10.81 -0.68 -5.11
CA ASP A 108 10.94 -1.32 -3.81
C ASP A 108 9.55 -1.43 -3.14
N ALA A 109 9.29 -2.55 -2.48
CA ALA A 109 8.07 -2.80 -1.71
C ALA A 109 8.39 -3.47 -0.35
N ASN A 110 9.61 -3.27 0.17
CA ASN A 110 10.08 -3.95 1.38
C ASN A 110 9.95 -3.11 2.65
N ALA A 111 9.73 -1.80 2.55
CA ALA A 111 9.61 -0.91 3.70
C ALA A 111 8.26 -1.13 4.40
N PRO A 112 8.22 -1.72 5.63
CA PRO A 112 6.96 -2.03 6.29
C PRO A 112 6.25 -0.76 6.77
N THR A 113 4.93 -0.74 6.63
CA THR A 113 4.04 0.27 7.22
C THR A 113 3.09 -0.38 8.24
N ASN A 114 2.32 0.42 8.96
CA ASN A 114 1.34 -0.08 9.93
C ASN A 114 0.25 -0.97 9.29
N ILE A 115 0.05 -0.86 7.98
CA ILE A 115 -1.03 -1.54 7.24
C ILE A 115 -0.52 -2.42 6.12
N GLY A 116 0.73 -2.25 5.68
CA GLY A 116 1.25 -2.95 4.52
C GLY A 116 2.75 -2.81 4.39
N TYR A 117 3.18 -2.57 3.16
CA TYR A 117 4.50 -2.14 2.78
C TYR A 117 4.38 -0.97 1.82
N GLN A 118 5.31 -0.04 1.89
CA GLN A 118 5.33 1.11 1.02
C GLN A 118 5.88 0.70 -0.35
N LEU A 119 5.12 0.98 -1.41
CA LEU A 119 5.64 0.89 -2.78
C LEU A 119 6.41 2.17 -3.09
N GLN A 120 7.63 2.02 -3.60
CA GLN A 120 8.49 3.14 -3.98
C GLN A 120 9.13 2.90 -5.34
N LEU A 121 9.48 3.99 -6.02
CA LEU A 121 10.35 4.00 -7.19
C LEU A 121 11.46 5.02 -6.92
N ASN A 122 12.70 4.55 -6.78
CA ASN A 122 13.86 5.39 -6.49
C ASN A 122 13.62 6.35 -5.29
N GLY A 123 12.99 5.84 -4.23
CA GLY A 123 12.65 6.61 -3.01
C GLY A 123 11.38 7.47 -3.10
N SER A 124 10.74 7.55 -4.28
CA SER A 124 9.49 8.30 -4.45
C SER A 124 8.28 7.38 -4.25
N THR A 125 7.29 7.83 -3.49
CA THR A 125 6.04 7.09 -3.25
C THR A 125 4.99 7.49 -4.29
N PRO A 126 4.27 6.53 -4.89
CA PRO A 126 3.17 6.85 -5.78
C PRO A 126 1.95 7.35 -5.03
N VAL A 127 1.06 8.01 -5.76
CA VAL A 127 -0.27 8.40 -5.31
C VAL A 127 -1.30 7.98 -6.33
N ALA A 128 -2.55 7.85 -5.92
CA ALA A 128 -3.66 7.65 -6.84
C ALA A 128 -4.49 8.92 -6.95
N CYS A 129 -4.73 9.39 -8.16
CA CYS A 129 -5.43 10.64 -8.44
C CYS A 129 -6.60 10.39 -9.38
N PRO A 130 -7.70 11.17 -9.29
CA PRO A 130 -8.76 11.09 -10.27
C PRO A 130 -8.26 11.34 -11.69
N VAL A 131 -8.77 10.58 -12.66
CA VAL A 131 -8.49 10.82 -14.08
C VAL A 131 -9.23 12.09 -14.54
N PRO A 132 -8.66 12.89 -15.46
CA PRO A 132 -9.26 14.18 -15.85
C PRO A 132 -10.71 14.08 -16.38
N SER A 133 -11.05 12.99 -17.05
CA SER A 133 -12.37 12.76 -17.65
C SER A 133 -13.43 12.26 -16.66
N ASP A 134 -13.02 11.70 -15.52
CA ASP A 134 -13.94 11.10 -14.54
C ASP A 134 -13.34 11.17 -13.13
N GLN A 135 -13.92 12.04 -12.29
CA GLN A 135 -13.46 12.25 -10.92
C GLN A 135 -13.73 11.05 -9.98
N GLN A 136 -14.45 10.03 -10.44
CA GLN A 136 -14.70 8.79 -9.69
C GLN A 136 -13.67 7.69 -9.98
N ILE A 137 -12.89 7.81 -11.05
CA ILE A 137 -11.88 6.82 -11.43
C ILE A 137 -10.51 7.34 -11.02
N PHE A 138 -9.81 6.60 -10.17
CA PHE A 138 -8.48 6.98 -9.70
C PHE A 138 -7.42 6.12 -10.39
N GLN A 139 -6.35 6.75 -10.84
CA GLN A 139 -5.22 6.12 -11.50
C GLN A 139 -3.92 6.37 -10.72
N VAL A 140 -2.98 5.42 -10.74
CA VAL A 140 -1.71 5.51 -10.02
C VAL A 140 -0.66 6.32 -10.81
N TYR A 141 -0.02 7.26 -10.12
CA TYR A 141 1.03 8.12 -10.66
C TYR A 141 2.27 8.19 -9.76
N TYR A 142 3.44 8.35 -10.38
CA TYR A 142 4.69 8.75 -9.77
C TYR A 142 5.07 10.18 -10.19
N GLY A 143 5.64 10.95 -9.26
CA GLY A 143 6.14 12.30 -9.52
C GLY A 143 5.13 13.42 -9.23
N GLN A 144 5.27 14.55 -9.91
CA GLN A 144 4.47 15.76 -9.67
C GLN A 144 3.05 15.58 -10.20
N VAL A 145 2.10 15.38 -9.29
CA VAL A 145 0.67 15.45 -9.57
C VAL A 145 0.19 16.90 -9.58
N GLN A 146 -0.74 17.23 -10.48
CA GLN A 146 -1.21 18.62 -10.63
C GLN A 146 -1.84 19.15 -9.33
N ASN A 147 -1.49 20.37 -8.96
CA ASN A 147 -2.04 21.09 -7.81
C ASN A 147 -3.58 21.14 -7.86
N GLY A 148 -4.23 20.87 -6.73
CA GLY A 148 -5.70 20.90 -6.58
C GLY A 148 -6.40 19.55 -6.81
N THR A 149 -5.64 18.51 -7.16
CA THR A 149 -6.18 17.16 -7.36
C THR A 149 -6.32 16.42 -6.02
N SER A 150 -7.49 15.85 -5.73
CA SER A 150 -7.76 15.10 -4.49
C SER A 150 -7.14 13.71 -4.50
N CYS A 151 -5.81 13.64 -4.62
CA CYS A 151 -5.08 12.38 -4.65
C CYS A 151 -5.08 11.70 -3.28
N VAL A 152 -4.92 10.38 -3.30
CA VAL A 152 -4.89 9.53 -2.11
C VAL A 152 -3.61 8.71 -2.06
N GLY A 153 -3.12 8.47 -0.84
CA GLY A 153 -1.98 7.59 -0.63
C GLY A 153 -2.32 6.15 -0.99
N ILE A 154 -1.32 5.36 -1.33
CA ILE A 154 -1.47 3.93 -1.58
C ILE A 154 -0.41 3.16 -0.80
N ASP A 155 -0.75 1.94 -0.37
CA ASP A 155 0.19 0.96 0.18
C ASP A 155 0.02 -0.37 -0.55
N THR A 156 0.92 -1.31 -0.24
CA THR A 156 0.84 -2.69 -0.71
C THR A 156 0.56 -3.65 0.44
N ILE A 157 -0.23 -4.68 0.19
CA ILE A 157 -0.45 -5.78 1.14
C ILE A 157 0.00 -7.08 0.50
N ALA A 158 0.84 -7.81 1.22
CA ALA A 158 1.28 -9.13 0.79
C ALA A 158 0.10 -10.10 0.73
N ILE A 159 -0.02 -10.85 -0.36
CA ILE A 159 -1.07 -11.86 -0.54
C ILE A 159 -0.50 -13.20 -0.11
N ALA A 160 -1.10 -13.81 0.92
CA ALA A 160 -0.77 -15.17 1.32
C ALA A 160 -1.46 -16.18 0.38
N TYR A 161 -0.73 -17.24 0.03
CA TYR A 161 -1.25 -18.39 -0.71
C TYR A 161 -1.84 -19.42 0.25
#